data_AF-A0A7C6RC59-F1
#
_entry.id   AF-A0A7C6RC59-F1
#
_cell.length_a   1.000
_cell.length_b   1.000
_cell.length_c   1.000
_cell.angle_alpha   90.00
_cell.angle_beta   90.00
_cell.angle_gamma   90.00
#
_symmetry.space_group_name_H-M   'P 1'
#
loop_
_entity.id
_entity.type
_entity.pdbx_description
1 polymer ?
#
loop_
_entity_poly.entity_id
_entity_poly.type
_entity_poly.pdbx_seq_one_letter_code
_entity_poly.pdbx_strand_id
1 'polypeptide(L)'
;MIEGDLVSLLEADAAAEDETIKRYLYHKTLTDDEELLSLLDRIIADERSHYKEFLDMIEELSTEAAEAETDSTEEEDTSDEESPPGLTPAQAALLQESLEDEYTSVLQYLYRYFTSRDGDEFEDYAIDEMKHMGWFAEALADSNIQPKLTHVAREIDNHEQALKIELSREEETIEKYSGARAKFADEEIKDLFELALSHEKYHADGLKREIVKQEKRSGKRFTIGSLRRK
;
A
#
# COMPACT_ATOMS: atom_id res chain seq x y z
N MET A 1 13.43 26.28 -14.15
CA MET A 1 12.37 26.46 -13.14
C MET A 1 11.07 26.26 -13.89
N ILE A 2 10.23 25.37 -13.40
CA ILE A 2 8.85 25.31 -13.87
C ILE A 2 8.19 26.55 -13.25
N GLU A 3 7.83 27.52 -14.09
CA GLU A 3 7.06 28.71 -13.70
C GLU A 3 5.58 28.35 -13.86
N GLY A 4 4.78 28.49 -12.81
CA GLY A 4 3.36 28.17 -12.80
C GLY A 4 2.73 28.52 -11.45
N ASP A 5 1.43 28.81 -11.44
CA ASP A 5 0.64 28.81 -10.20
C ASP A 5 0.45 27.38 -9.68
N LEU A 6 -0.05 27.22 -8.45
CA LEU A 6 -0.15 25.91 -7.79
C LEU A 6 -0.98 24.91 -8.62
N VAL A 7 -2.10 25.35 -9.20
CA VAL A 7 -2.96 24.49 -10.04
C VAL A 7 -2.18 24.00 -11.26
N SER A 8 -1.49 24.88 -11.97
CA SER A 8 -0.70 24.50 -13.15
C SER A 8 0.47 23.55 -12.82
N LEU A 9 1.01 23.59 -11.60
CA LEU A 9 2.03 22.64 -11.13
C LEU A 9 1.42 21.26 -10.90
N LEU A 10 0.27 21.18 -10.22
CA LEU A 10 -0.46 19.93 -9.99
C LEU A 10 -0.94 19.30 -11.31
N GLU A 11 -1.38 20.12 -12.28
CA GLU A 11 -1.75 19.64 -13.62
C GLU A 11 -0.55 19.01 -14.35
N ALA A 12 0.65 19.60 -14.17
CA ALA A 12 1.87 19.07 -14.75
C ALA A 12 2.29 17.74 -14.10
N ASP A 13 2.11 17.62 -12.78
CA ASP A 13 2.38 16.38 -12.04
C ASP A 13 1.38 15.28 -12.46
N ALA A 14 0.07 15.57 -12.52
CA ALA A 14 -0.93 14.64 -13.04
C ALA A 14 -0.62 14.18 -14.48
N ALA A 15 -0.20 15.09 -15.35
CA ALA A 15 0.19 14.72 -16.71
C ALA A 15 1.44 13.82 -16.74
N ALA A 16 2.38 14.02 -15.82
CA ALA A 16 3.56 13.17 -15.67
C ALA A 16 3.19 11.75 -15.22
N GLU A 17 2.21 11.62 -14.31
CA GLU A 17 1.71 10.32 -13.87
C GLU A 17 1.01 9.56 -15.00
N ASP A 18 0.13 10.22 -15.76
CA ASP A 18 -0.57 9.59 -16.90
C ASP A 18 0.42 9.10 -17.99
N GLU A 19 1.45 9.90 -18.32
CA GLU A 19 2.50 9.46 -19.24
C GLU A 19 3.32 8.29 -18.69
N THR A 20 3.56 8.27 -17.38
CA THR A 20 4.28 7.18 -16.71
C THR A 20 3.47 5.89 -16.71
N ILE A 21 2.16 5.95 -16.43
CA ILE A 21 1.22 4.82 -16.55
C ILE A 21 1.25 4.24 -17.95
N LYS A 22 1.11 5.07 -18.99
CA LYS A 22 1.16 4.63 -20.41
C LYS A 22 2.47 3.92 -20.73
N ARG A 23 3.60 4.45 -20.24
CA ARG A 23 4.92 3.88 -20.46
C ARG A 23 5.06 2.50 -19.82
N TYR A 24 4.63 2.33 -18.57
CA TYR A 24 4.72 1.03 -17.90
C TYR A 24 3.72 0.01 -18.44
N LEU A 25 2.53 0.44 -18.85
CA LEU A 25 1.60 -0.42 -19.60
C LEU A 25 2.24 -0.95 -20.89
N TYR A 26 2.95 -0.09 -21.63
CA TYR A 26 3.71 -0.52 -22.80
C TYR A 26 4.83 -1.49 -22.42
N HIS A 27 5.61 -1.22 -21.37
CA HIS A 27 6.67 -2.13 -20.90
C HIS A 27 6.14 -3.52 -20.52
N LYS A 28 4.95 -3.62 -19.90
CA LYS A 28 4.31 -4.92 -19.63
C LYS A 28 4.09 -5.75 -20.90
N THR A 29 3.89 -5.12 -22.06
CA THR A 29 3.72 -5.84 -23.34
C THR A 29 5.03 -6.38 -23.92
N LEU A 30 6.17 -6.00 -23.36
CA LEU A 30 7.50 -6.32 -23.87
C LEU A 30 8.20 -7.45 -23.11
N THR A 31 7.60 -7.98 -22.05
CA THR A 31 8.22 -8.97 -21.17
C THR A 31 7.21 -10.02 -20.72
N ASP A 32 7.70 -11.26 -20.56
CA ASP A 32 6.97 -12.36 -19.91
C ASP A 32 7.59 -12.71 -18.53
N ASP A 33 8.56 -11.91 -18.07
CA ASP A 33 9.22 -12.11 -16.78
C ASP A 33 8.25 -11.78 -15.63
N GLU A 34 7.88 -12.79 -14.84
CA GLU A 34 6.89 -12.69 -13.76
C GLU A 34 7.29 -11.69 -12.67
N GLU A 35 8.58 -11.58 -12.34
CA GLU A 35 9.08 -10.65 -11.33
C GLU A 35 8.95 -9.20 -11.82
N LEU A 36 9.35 -8.96 -13.07
CA LEU A 36 9.19 -7.64 -13.69
C LEU A 36 7.72 -7.29 -13.88
N LEU A 37 6.85 -8.24 -14.23
CA LEU A 37 5.42 -8.00 -14.37
C LEU A 37 4.77 -7.61 -13.03
N SER A 38 5.12 -8.30 -11.93
CA SER A 38 4.64 -7.98 -10.58
C SER A 38 5.08 -6.57 -10.15
N LEU A 39 6.34 -6.21 -10.38
CA LEU A 39 6.84 -4.85 -10.14
C LEU A 39 6.13 -3.79 -10.99
N LEU A 40 5.91 -4.05 -12.27
CA LEU A 40 5.21 -3.11 -13.16
C LEU A 40 3.75 -2.92 -12.74
N ASP A 41 3.08 -3.97 -12.28
CA ASP A 41 1.72 -3.87 -11.74
C ASP A 41 1.66 -3.00 -10.49
N ARG A 42 2.59 -3.21 -9.55
CA ARG A 42 2.76 -2.38 -8.35
C ARG A 42 2.96 -0.90 -8.70
N ILE A 43 3.90 -0.59 -9.60
CA ILE A 43 4.20 0.79 -10.02
C ILE A 43 2.97 1.43 -10.68
N ILE A 44 2.30 0.72 -11.59
CA ILE A 44 1.10 1.26 -12.26
C ILE A 44 -0.02 1.57 -11.27
N ALA A 45 -0.13 0.80 -10.18
CA ALA A 45 -1.10 1.08 -9.12
C ALA A 45 -0.75 2.39 -8.38
N ASP A 46 0.52 2.59 -8.00
CA ASP A 46 0.99 3.84 -7.39
C ASP A 46 0.69 5.06 -8.27
N GLU A 47 1.12 5.02 -9.54
CA GLU A 47 0.95 6.20 -10.40
C GLU A 47 -0.53 6.51 -10.67
N ARG A 48 -1.41 5.51 -10.60
CA ARG A 48 -2.87 5.73 -10.68
C ARG A 48 -3.40 6.41 -9.43
N SER A 49 -2.90 6.05 -8.25
CA SER A 49 -3.24 6.74 -7.00
C SER A 49 -2.76 8.18 -7.04
N HIS A 50 -1.48 8.40 -7.34
CA HIS A 50 -0.90 9.74 -7.48
C HIS A 50 -1.66 10.60 -8.49
N TYR A 51 -1.97 10.04 -9.67
CA TYR A 51 -2.77 10.73 -10.68
C TYR A 51 -4.13 11.18 -10.14
N LYS A 52 -4.83 10.31 -9.40
CA LYS A 52 -6.12 10.65 -8.79
C LYS A 52 -5.96 11.70 -7.70
N GLU A 53 -5.00 11.55 -6.80
CA GLU A 53 -4.71 12.52 -5.73
C GLU A 53 -4.45 13.92 -6.28
N PHE A 54 -3.67 14.06 -7.36
CA PHE A 54 -3.45 15.37 -7.98
C PHE A 54 -4.73 15.96 -8.56
N LEU A 55 -5.60 15.15 -9.17
CA LEU A 55 -6.89 15.63 -9.68
C LEU A 55 -7.81 16.10 -8.54
N ASP A 56 -7.87 15.33 -7.45
CA ASP A 56 -8.69 15.66 -6.29
C ASP A 56 -8.21 16.99 -5.65
N MET A 57 -6.88 17.19 -5.51
CA MET A 57 -6.30 18.47 -5.05
C MET A 57 -6.62 19.66 -5.97
N ILE A 58 -6.63 19.45 -7.29
CA ILE A 58 -6.99 20.50 -8.26
C ILE A 58 -8.46 20.88 -8.11
N GLU A 59 -9.34 19.89 -7.93
CA GLU A 59 -10.77 20.11 -7.71
C GLU A 59 -11.04 20.88 -6.41
N GLU A 60 -10.38 20.48 -5.31
CA GLU A 60 -10.46 21.16 -4.02
C GLU A 60 -10.04 22.63 -4.13
N LEU A 61 -8.85 22.92 -4.68
CA LEU A 61 -8.36 24.29 -4.88
C LEU A 61 -9.27 25.13 -5.77
N SER A 62 -9.88 24.51 -6.79
CA SER A 62 -10.80 25.21 -7.69
C SER A 62 -12.11 25.57 -7.00
N THR A 63 -12.59 24.70 -6.11
CA THR A 63 -13.80 24.90 -5.31
C THR A 63 -13.57 26.00 -4.27
N GLU A 64 -12.48 25.93 -3.51
CA GLU A 64 -12.10 26.97 -2.54
C GLU A 64 -11.95 28.35 -3.20
N ALA A 65 -11.34 28.40 -4.39
CA ALA A 65 -11.19 29.66 -5.13
C ALA A 65 -12.56 30.23 -5.57
N ALA A 66 -13.49 29.39 -6.00
CA ALA A 66 -14.84 29.80 -6.38
C ALA A 66 -15.63 30.34 -5.17
N GLU A 67 -15.54 29.66 -4.03
CA GLU A 67 -16.19 30.08 -2.78
C GLU A 67 -15.65 31.42 -2.28
N ALA A 68 -14.33 31.61 -2.30
CA ALA A 68 -13.67 32.86 -1.92
C ALA A 68 -14.05 34.05 -2.82
N GLU A 69 -14.39 33.83 -4.10
CA GLU A 69 -14.92 34.88 -4.98
C GLU A 69 -16.40 35.20 -4.70
N THR A 70 -17.20 34.22 -4.25
CA THR A 70 -18.62 34.40 -3.91
C THR A 70 -18.86 35.04 -2.53
N ASP A 71 -17.94 34.88 -1.58
CA ASP A 71 -18.02 35.45 -0.20
C ASP A 71 -17.89 36.99 -0.13
N SER A 72 -17.86 37.68 -1.29
CA SER A 72 -17.94 39.14 -1.36
C SER A 72 -19.37 39.71 -1.29
N THR A 73 -20.39 38.85 -1.36
CA THR A 73 -21.81 39.22 -1.16
C THR A 73 -22.66 37.99 -0.84
N GLU A 74 -22.91 37.73 0.44
CA GLU A 74 -24.20 37.29 1.06
C GLU A 74 -23.95 36.48 2.35
N GLU A 75 -24.91 36.59 3.28
CA GLU A 75 -24.84 36.02 4.63
C GLU A 75 -24.86 34.49 4.61
N GLU A 76 -24.15 33.88 5.57
CA GLU A 76 -24.11 32.44 5.87
C GLU A 76 -25.49 31.77 5.74
N ASP A 77 -25.73 31.10 4.60
CA ASP A 77 -26.73 30.03 4.52
C ASP A 77 -25.98 28.72 4.83
N THR A 78 -26.18 28.21 6.03
CA THR A 78 -25.71 26.88 6.43
C THR A 78 -26.56 25.85 5.70
N SER A 79 -26.33 25.66 4.40
CA SER A 79 -26.78 24.45 3.74
C SER A 79 -25.94 23.32 4.31
N ASP A 80 -26.60 22.49 5.13
CA ASP A 80 -26.09 21.18 5.53
C ASP A 80 -25.66 20.43 4.26
N GLU A 81 -24.38 20.51 3.88
CA GLU A 81 -23.79 19.51 3.01
C GLU A 81 -23.98 18.18 3.73
N GLU A 82 -24.77 17.28 3.14
CA GLU A 82 -24.91 15.92 3.63
C GLU A 82 -23.51 15.30 3.64
N SER A 83 -22.84 15.34 4.79
CA SER A 83 -21.61 14.57 5.00
C SER A 83 -21.92 13.14 4.56
N PRO A 84 -21.02 12.49 3.80
CA PRO A 84 -21.23 11.11 3.39
C PRO A 84 -21.59 10.28 4.63
N PRO A 85 -22.49 9.29 4.51
CA PRO A 85 -22.92 8.51 5.65
C PRO A 85 -21.69 7.93 6.33
N GLY A 86 -21.40 8.42 7.53
CA GLY A 86 -20.21 8.03 8.28
C GLY A 86 -20.11 6.52 8.44
N LEU A 87 -18.89 6.03 8.63
CA LEU A 87 -18.61 4.60 8.71
C LEU A 87 -19.53 3.88 9.70
N THR A 88 -20.10 2.76 9.25
CA THR A 88 -20.77 1.84 10.17
C THR A 88 -19.77 1.28 11.19
N PRO A 89 -20.21 0.85 12.38
CA PRO A 89 -19.31 0.24 13.36
C PRO A 89 -18.51 -0.95 12.83
N ALA A 90 -19.08 -1.71 11.88
CA ALA A 90 -18.40 -2.84 11.25
C ALA A 90 -17.31 -2.40 10.26
N GLN A 91 -17.55 -1.32 9.50
CA GLN A 91 -16.55 -0.73 8.60
C GLN A 91 -15.40 -0.09 9.39
N ALA A 92 -15.73 0.66 10.45
CA ALA A 92 -14.73 1.24 11.35
C ALA A 92 -13.87 0.15 12.02
N ALA A 93 -14.49 -0.94 12.48
CA ALA A 93 -13.76 -2.07 13.04
C ALA A 93 -12.83 -2.71 12.01
N LEU A 94 -13.25 -2.80 10.75
CA LEU A 94 -12.43 -3.36 9.68
C LEU A 94 -11.19 -2.49 9.39
N LEU A 95 -11.35 -1.17 9.27
CA LEU A 95 -10.22 -0.26 9.07
C LEU A 95 -9.27 -0.30 10.26
N GLN A 96 -9.81 -0.31 11.48
CA GLN A 96 -9.00 -0.42 12.70
C GLN A 96 -8.23 -1.75 12.76
N GLU A 97 -8.85 -2.85 12.36
CA GLU A 97 -8.19 -4.16 12.27
C GLU A 97 -7.10 -4.17 11.19
N SER A 98 -7.33 -3.51 10.06
CA SER A 98 -6.34 -3.39 8.97
C SER A 98 -5.13 -2.58 9.44
N LEU A 99 -5.34 -1.42 10.07
CA LEU A 99 -4.28 -0.64 10.70
C LEU A 99 -3.45 -1.46 11.71
N GLU A 100 -4.10 -2.25 12.57
CA GLU A 100 -3.41 -3.09 13.56
C GLU A 100 -2.54 -4.17 12.91
N ASP A 101 -3.01 -4.75 11.80
CA ASP A 101 -2.26 -5.72 11.01
C ASP A 101 -1.04 -5.06 10.35
N GLU A 102 -1.19 -3.87 9.76
CA GLU A 102 -0.06 -3.15 9.14
C GLU A 102 0.98 -2.75 10.17
N TYR A 103 0.56 -2.23 11.32
CA TYR A 103 1.52 -1.91 12.38
C TYR A 103 2.25 -3.17 12.86
N THR A 104 1.56 -4.32 12.88
CA THR A 104 2.17 -5.61 13.21
C THR A 104 3.18 -6.05 12.14
N SER A 105 2.88 -5.85 10.85
CA SER A 105 3.75 -6.17 9.71
C SER A 105 4.97 -5.25 9.64
N VAL A 106 4.83 -3.94 9.87
CA VAL A 106 5.94 -2.97 10.00
C VAL A 106 7.02 -3.51 10.96
N LEU A 107 6.61 -3.92 12.16
CA LEU A 107 7.55 -4.39 13.17
C LEU A 107 8.20 -5.73 12.78
N GLN A 108 7.47 -6.61 12.09
CA GLN A 108 8.00 -7.89 11.62
C GLN A 108 9.04 -7.71 10.51
N TYR A 109 8.74 -6.89 9.51
CA TYR A 109 9.66 -6.63 8.40
C TYR A 109 10.90 -5.87 8.85
N LEU A 110 10.76 -4.86 9.73
CA LEU A 110 11.93 -4.21 10.35
C LEU A 110 12.78 -5.20 11.14
N TYR A 111 12.15 -6.04 11.98
CA TYR A 111 12.87 -7.07 12.72
C TYR A 111 13.63 -7.98 11.76
N ARG A 112 13.01 -8.38 10.64
CA ARG A 112 13.62 -9.23 9.63
C ARG A 112 14.82 -8.56 8.97
N TYR A 113 14.66 -7.32 8.52
CA TYR A 113 15.73 -6.53 7.92
C TYR A 113 16.94 -6.40 8.86
N PHE A 114 16.72 -6.12 10.15
CA PHE A 114 17.83 -5.94 11.09
C PHE A 114 18.47 -7.26 11.58
N THR A 115 17.73 -8.37 11.62
CA THR A 115 18.22 -9.62 12.23
C THR A 115 18.61 -10.69 11.22
N SER A 116 18.10 -10.63 10.00
CA SER A 116 18.52 -11.51 8.92
C SER A 116 19.60 -10.86 8.05
N ARG A 117 20.33 -11.67 7.28
CA ARG A 117 21.30 -11.18 6.28
C ARG A 117 20.75 -11.36 4.87
N ASP A 118 19.44 -11.55 4.76
CA ASP A 118 18.72 -11.89 3.55
C ASP A 118 17.78 -10.73 3.19
N GLY A 119 17.79 -10.33 1.91
CA GLY A 119 16.80 -9.43 1.29
C GLY A 119 16.83 -7.98 1.76
N ASP A 120 17.46 -7.09 0.98
CA ASP A 120 17.33 -5.63 1.19
C ASP A 120 15.86 -5.17 0.99
N GLU A 121 15.06 -5.96 0.27
CA GLU A 121 13.62 -5.74 0.01
C GLU A 121 12.72 -5.73 1.26
N PHE A 122 13.16 -6.30 2.40
CA PHE A 122 12.35 -6.25 3.63
C PHE A 122 12.28 -4.84 4.23
N GLU A 123 13.26 -3.97 3.94
CA GLU A 123 13.16 -2.55 4.27
C GLU A 123 12.06 -1.89 3.44
N ASP A 124 12.00 -2.20 2.14
CA ASP A 124 10.97 -1.67 1.24
C ASP A 124 9.57 -2.13 1.66
N TYR A 125 9.39 -3.41 2.02
CA TYR A 125 8.10 -3.90 2.55
C TYR A 125 7.72 -3.18 3.83
N ALA A 126 8.65 -3.01 4.78
CA ALA A 126 8.37 -2.27 6.00
C ALA A 126 7.94 -0.82 5.73
N ILE A 127 8.53 -0.16 4.72
CA ILE A 127 8.14 1.20 4.30
C ILE A 127 6.73 1.19 3.70
N ASP A 128 6.39 0.21 2.87
CA ASP A 128 5.04 0.10 2.31
C ASP A 128 4.00 -0.16 3.41
N GLU A 129 4.27 -1.02 4.39
CA GLU A 129 3.36 -1.21 5.53
C GLU A 129 3.20 0.05 6.39
N MET A 130 4.23 0.90 6.48
CA MET A 130 4.11 2.20 7.15
C MET A 130 3.15 3.13 6.41
N LYS A 131 3.13 3.09 5.08
CA LYS A 131 2.17 3.85 4.26
C LYS A 131 0.77 3.31 4.47
N HIS A 132 0.57 1.99 4.38
CA HIS A 132 -0.75 1.37 4.60
C HIS A 132 -1.32 1.70 5.98
N MET A 133 -0.48 1.58 7.02
CA MET A 133 -0.84 1.95 8.38
C MET A 133 -1.28 3.42 8.46
N GLY A 134 -0.58 4.33 7.77
CA GLY A 134 -0.94 5.74 7.65
C GLY A 134 -2.30 5.94 7.00
N TRP A 135 -2.50 5.35 5.81
CA TRP A 135 -3.74 5.46 5.05
C TRP A 135 -4.97 4.97 5.83
N PHE A 136 -4.88 3.81 6.49
CA PHE A 136 -5.99 3.32 7.31
C PHE A 136 -6.24 4.19 8.55
N ALA A 137 -5.20 4.80 9.12
CA ALA A 137 -5.34 5.73 10.24
C ALA A 137 -6.02 7.04 9.82
N GLU A 138 -5.67 7.56 8.65
CA GLU A 138 -6.27 8.75 8.05
C GLU A 138 -7.74 8.50 7.72
N ALA A 139 -8.08 7.40 7.03
CA ALA A 139 -9.47 7.04 6.74
C ALA A 139 -10.37 6.93 8.00
N LEU A 140 -9.82 6.46 9.12
CA LEU A 140 -10.50 6.49 10.42
C LEU A 140 -10.66 7.91 10.95
N ALA A 141 -9.59 8.71 10.91
CA ALA A 141 -9.57 10.08 11.42
C ALA A 141 -10.51 11.01 10.65
N ASP A 142 -10.57 10.87 9.32
CA ASP A 142 -11.48 11.64 8.45
C ASP A 142 -12.95 11.29 8.73
N SER A 143 -13.20 10.07 9.17
CA SER A 143 -14.50 9.63 9.70
C SER A 143 -14.73 10.01 11.17
N ASN A 144 -13.91 10.91 11.72
CA ASN A 144 -13.92 11.39 13.11
C ASN A 144 -13.81 10.27 14.16
N ILE A 145 -13.11 9.18 13.81
CA ILE A 145 -12.82 8.04 14.68
C ILE A 145 -11.32 8.07 15.03
N GLN A 146 -11.00 8.14 16.33
CA GLN A 146 -9.61 8.14 16.76
C GLN A 146 -8.95 6.78 16.47
N PRO A 147 -7.92 6.71 15.60
CA PRO A 147 -7.20 5.47 15.34
C PRO A 147 -6.42 5.03 16.58
N LYS A 148 -6.41 3.73 16.83
CA LYS A 148 -5.62 3.11 17.91
C LYS A 148 -4.41 2.40 17.31
N LEU A 149 -3.22 2.82 17.71
CA LEU A 149 -1.96 2.20 17.27
C LEU A 149 -1.62 1.00 18.16
N THR A 150 -2.32 -0.11 17.93
CA THR A 150 -2.10 -1.39 18.62
C THR A 150 -1.51 -2.42 17.65
N HIS A 151 -0.66 -3.31 18.16
CA HIS A 151 -0.09 -4.41 17.38
C HIS A 151 -0.14 -5.70 18.20
N VAL A 152 -0.03 -6.83 17.50
CA VAL A 152 0.11 -8.14 18.13
C VAL A 152 1.56 -8.58 18.01
N ALA A 153 2.26 -8.72 19.14
CA ALA A 153 3.59 -9.31 19.15
C ALA A 153 3.53 -10.76 18.67
N ARG A 154 4.31 -11.10 17.63
CA ARG A 154 4.38 -12.46 17.07
C ARG A 154 5.81 -12.97 17.21
N GLU A 155 6.00 -14.08 17.92
CA GLU A 155 7.32 -14.73 18.03
C GLU A 155 7.64 -15.49 16.74
N ILE A 156 8.86 -15.33 16.22
CA ILE A 156 9.38 -16.08 15.08
C ILE A 156 10.54 -16.95 15.58
N ASP A 157 10.21 -18.11 16.13
CA ASP A 157 11.20 -19.01 16.73
C ASP A 157 12.06 -19.76 15.71
N ASN A 158 11.62 -19.82 14.45
CA ASN A 158 12.28 -20.60 13.40
C ASN A 158 12.44 -19.81 12.10
N HIS A 159 13.66 -19.32 11.87
CA HIS A 159 14.02 -18.58 10.65
C HIS A 159 13.79 -19.36 9.34
N GLU A 160 13.80 -20.70 9.36
CA GLU A 160 13.51 -21.51 8.16
C GLU A 160 12.00 -21.51 7.83
N GLN A 161 11.15 -21.38 8.84
CA GLN A 161 9.69 -21.29 8.66
C GLN A 161 9.20 -19.85 8.54
N ALA A 162 10.02 -18.86 8.93
CA ALA A 162 9.67 -17.45 8.95
C ALA A 162 9.11 -16.96 7.61
N LEU A 163 9.80 -17.21 6.48
CA LEU A 163 9.31 -16.81 5.15
C LEU A 163 7.96 -17.43 4.78
N LYS A 164 7.73 -18.68 5.19
CA LYS A 164 6.46 -19.39 4.88
C LYS A 164 5.32 -18.85 5.73
N ILE A 165 5.62 -18.48 6.97
CA ILE A 165 4.66 -17.84 7.87
C ILE A 165 4.36 -16.42 7.39
N GLU A 166 5.37 -15.66 6.99
CA GLU A 166 5.22 -14.32 6.39
C GLU A 166 4.37 -14.41 5.12
N LEU A 167 4.69 -15.30 4.18
CA LEU A 167 3.89 -15.50 2.96
C LEU A 167 2.44 -15.85 3.26
N SER A 168 2.21 -16.76 4.23
CA SER A 168 0.84 -17.13 4.61
C SER A 168 0.05 -15.95 5.18
N ARG A 169 0.72 -14.98 5.80
CA ARG A 169 0.08 -13.77 6.32
C ARG A 169 -0.25 -12.81 5.19
N GLU A 170 0.67 -12.61 4.25
CA GLU A 170 0.37 -11.82 3.04
C GLU A 170 -0.84 -12.37 2.28
N GLU A 171 -0.91 -13.70 2.12
CA GLU A 171 -2.05 -14.35 1.46
C GLU A 171 -3.37 -14.14 2.24
N GLU A 172 -3.33 -14.12 3.58
CA GLU A 172 -4.49 -13.81 4.43
C GLU A 172 -4.91 -12.34 4.31
N THR A 173 -3.94 -11.40 4.29
CA THR A 173 -4.18 -9.97 4.09
C THR A 173 -4.80 -9.71 2.73
N ILE A 174 -4.28 -10.33 1.66
CA ILE A 174 -4.83 -10.24 0.29
C ILE A 174 -6.32 -10.65 0.26
N GLU A 175 -6.67 -11.78 0.90
CA GLU A 175 -8.06 -12.23 0.97
C GLU A 175 -8.93 -11.25 1.76
N LYS A 176 -8.42 -10.77 2.91
CA LYS A 176 -9.10 -9.81 3.77
C LYS A 176 -9.37 -8.49 3.04
N TYR A 177 -8.39 -7.91 2.35
CA TYR A 177 -8.53 -6.63 1.63
C TYR A 177 -9.45 -6.76 0.42
N SER A 178 -9.32 -7.85 -0.34
CA SER A 178 -10.25 -8.13 -1.43
C SER A 178 -11.71 -8.23 -0.94
N GLY A 179 -11.94 -8.82 0.23
CA GLY A 179 -13.27 -8.91 0.83
C GLY A 179 -13.74 -7.61 1.51
N ALA A 180 -12.80 -6.80 2.03
CA ALA A 180 -13.06 -5.52 2.67
C ALA A 180 -13.61 -4.49 1.69
N ARG A 181 -12.98 -4.35 0.52
CA ARG A 181 -13.35 -3.39 -0.53
C ARG A 181 -14.84 -3.44 -0.88
N ALA A 182 -15.42 -4.63 -0.94
CA ALA A 182 -16.85 -4.84 -1.25
C ALA A 182 -17.82 -4.34 -0.15
N LYS A 183 -17.32 -3.97 1.03
CA LYS A 183 -18.12 -3.53 2.18
C LYS A 183 -18.24 -2.00 2.30
N PHE A 184 -17.54 -1.24 1.46
CA PHE A 184 -17.56 0.23 1.48
C PHE A 184 -18.35 0.77 0.29
N ALA A 185 -19.12 1.83 0.52
CA ALA A 185 -19.76 2.60 -0.54
C ALA A 185 -18.82 3.70 -1.05
N ASP A 186 -18.08 4.29 -0.13
CA ASP A 186 -17.01 5.26 -0.34
C ASP A 186 -15.96 4.72 -1.33
N GLU A 187 -15.74 5.45 -2.43
CA GLU A 187 -14.79 5.05 -3.47
C GLU A 187 -13.34 5.33 -3.07
N GLU A 188 -13.05 6.33 -2.23
CA GLU A 188 -11.69 6.60 -1.75
C GLU A 188 -11.20 5.46 -0.87
N ILE A 189 -12.06 4.98 0.04
CA ILE A 189 -11.71 3.82 0.89
C ILE A 189 -11.56 2.55 0.03
N LYS A 190 -12.35 2.40 -1.04
CA LYS A 190 -12.21 1.27 -1.96
C LYS A 190 -10.89 1.33 -2.73
N ASP A 191 -10.50 2.51 -3.18
CA ASP A 191 -9.26 2.72 -3.92
C ASP A 191 -8.05 2.51 -3.00
N LEU A 192 -8.13 2.97 -1.75
CA LEU A 192 -7.16 2.68 -0.69
C LEU A 192 -6.95 1.17 -0.51
N PHE A 193 -8.03 0.40 -0.36
CA PHE A 193 -7.92 -1.07 -0.25
C PHE A 193 -7.36 -1.72 -1.52
N GLU A 194 -7.68 -1.19 -2.71
CA GLU A 194 -7.14 -1.73 -3.97
C GLU A 194 -5.64 -1.44 -4.11
N LEU A 195 -5.20 -0.25 -3.69
CA LEU A 195 -3.79 0.12 -3.68
C LEU A 195 -2.99 -0.76 -2.73
N ALA A 196 -3.39 -0.84 -1.45
CA ALA A 196 -2.76 -1.72 -0.46
C ALA A 196 -2.73 -3.18 -0.93
N LEU A 197 -3.84 -3.69 -1.48
CA LEU A 197 -3.93 -5.03 -2.07
C LEU A 197 -2.89 -5.26 -3.20
N SER A 198 -2.58 -4.24 -4.00
CA SER A 198 -1.56 -4.36 -5.04
C SER A 198 -0.14 -4.47 -4.47
N HIS A 199 0.12 -3.84 -3.31
CA HIS A 199 1.38 -3.94 -2.58
C HIS A 199 1.51 -5.33 -1.97
N GLU A 200 0.47 -5.85 -1.32
CA GLU A 200 0.54 -7.19 -0.71
C GLU A 200 0.75 -8.31 -1.73
N LYS A 201 0.17 -8.17 -2.94
CA LYS A 201 0.46 -9.11 -4.03
C LYS A 201 1.94 -9.09 -4.41
N TYR A 202 2.54 -7.90 -4.47
CA TYR A 202 3.96 -7.74 -4.76
C TYR A 202 4.84 -8.34 -3.63
N HIS A 203 4.48 -8.09 -2.36
CA HIS A 203 5.14 -8.67 -1.19
C HIS A 203 5.08 -10.21 -1.22
N ALA A 204 3.89 -10.78 -1.43
CA ALA A 204 3.68 -12.22 -1.52
C ALA A 204 4.50 -12.85 -2.65
N ASP A 205 4.57 -12.23 -3.82
CA ASP A 205 5.38 -12.72 -4.92
C ASP A 205 6.88 -12.66 -4.59
N GLY A 206 7.35 -11.60 -3.94
CA GLY A 206 8.72 -11.49 -3.43
C GLY A 206 9.08 -12.58 -2.43
N LEU A 207 8.22 -12.83 -1.45
CA LEU A 207 8.41 -13.89 -0.46
C LEU A 207 8.47 -15.27 -1.12
N LYS A 208 7.63 -15.56 -2.12
CA LYS A 208 7.72 -16.82 -2.90
C LYS A 208 9.10 -16.96 -3.56
N ARG A 209 9.65 -15.88 -4.13
CA ARG A 209 10.99 -15.88 -4.73
C ARG A 209 12.08 -16.14 -3.68
N GLU A 210 12.00 -15.50 -2.52
CA GLU A 210 12.95 -15.73 -1.42
C GLU A 210 12.90 -17.15 -0.88
N ILE A 211 11.72 -17.74 -0.73
CA ILE A 211 11.58 -19.16 -0.33
C ILE A 211 12.33 -20.06 -1.31
N VAL A 212 12.14 -19.85 -2.62
CA VAL A 212 12.84 -20.62 -3.65
C VAL A 212 14.37 -20.42 -3.58
N LYS A 213 14.83 -19.18 -3.34
CA LYS A 213 16.26 -18.88 -3.16
C LYS A 213 16.81 -19.56 -1.90
N GLN A 214 16.08 -19.53 -0.78
CA GLN A 214 16.45 -20.17 0.47
C GLN A 214 16.56 -21.69 0.31
N GLU A 215 15.59 -22.33 -0.35
CA GLU A 215 15.59 -23.77 -0.62
C GLU A 215 16.77 -24.18 -1.53
N LYS A 216 17.11 -23.37 -2.54
CA LYS A 216 18.32 -23.57 -3.37
C LYS A 216 19.61 -23.45 -2.55
N ARG A 217 19.68 -22.50 -1.61
CA ARG A 217 20.84 -22.30 -0.72
C ARG A 217 20.97 -23.44 0.31
N SER A 218 19.86 -24.00 0.80
CA SER A 218 19.86 -25.14 1.73
C SER A 218 20.16 -26.47 1.02
N GLY A 219 19.79 -26.59 -0.25
CA GLY A 219 20.02 -27.75 -1.12
C GLY A 219 21.49 -27.97 -1.52
N LYS A 220 22.17 -28.84 -0.77
CA LYS A 220 23.54 -29.41 -1.00
C LYS A 220 24.71 -28.42 -0.84
N ARG A 221 25.04 -28.09 0.41
CA ARG A 221 26.45 -27.97 0.79
C ARG A 221 27.05 -29.38 0.84
N PHE A 222 27.92 -29.73 -0.11
CA PHE A 222 28.88 -30.82 0.08
C PHE A 222 29.68 -30.50 1.35
N THR A 223 29.32 -31.10 2.48
CA THR A 223 30.15 -30.99 3.67
C THR A 223 31.41 -31.81 3.43
N ILE A 224 32.57 -31.37 3.92
CA ILE A 224 33.84 -32.12 3.78
C ILE A 224 33.68 -33.56 4.33
N GLY A 225 32.78 -33.77 5.29
CA GLY A 225 32.41 -35.09 5.80
C GLY A 225 31.71 -36.02 4.78
N SER A 226 31.02 -35.46 3.78
CA SER A 226 30.38 -36.23 2.70
C SER A 226 31.38 -36.78 1.68
N LEU A 227 32.59 -36.21 1.60
CA LEU A 227 33.68 -36.66 0.71
C LEU A 227 34.57 -37.75 1.32
N ARG A 228 34.46 -38.01 2.64
CA ARG A 228 35.25 -39.04 3.35
C ARG A 228 34.61 -40.43 3.37
N ARG A 229 33.45 -40.61 2.75
CA ARG A 229 32.83 -41.93 2.54
C ARG A 229 33.01 -42.39 1.10
N LYS A 230 34.21 -42.87 0.79
CA LYS A 230 34.50 -43.80 -0.31
C LYS A 230 35.57 -44.77 0.15
#